data_AF-A0ABD2GB87-F1
#
_entry.id   AF-A0ABD2GB87-F1
#
_cell.length_a   1.000
_cell.length_b   1.000
_cell.length_c   1.000
_cell.angle_alpha   90.00
_cell.angle_beta   90.00
_cell.angle_gamma   90.00
#
_symmetry.space_group_name_H-M   'P 1'
#
loop_
_entity.id
_entity.type
_entity.pdbx_description
1 polymer ?
#
loop_
_entity_poly.entity_id
_entity_poly.type
_entity_poly.pdbx_seq_one_letter_code
_entity_poly.pdbx_strand_id
1 'polypeptide(L)'
;MDQYLNSPECASTEEEPWYYSDDVLEKMRQKVEDCMKASVNTCFLIAAIENKKFKGATLYFYLYGILQTEDFKPPFMEVKTGDLKSLSEVKKHTGK
;
A
#
# COMPACT_ATOMS: atom_id res chain seq x y z
N MET A 1 7.28 -26.98 3.02
CA MET A 1 6.76 -28.36 2.88
C MET A 1 7.79 -29.24 2.18
N ASP A 2 8.39 -28.71 1.13
CA ASP A 2 9.63 -29.12 0.44
C ASP A 2 10.81 -29.51 1.36
N GLN A 3 10.97 -28.86 2.51
CA GLN A 3 12.08 -29.13 3.44
C GLN A 3 11.87 -30.33 4.39
N TYR A 4 10.68 -30.95 4.44
CA TYR A 4 10.42 -32.11 5.32
C TYR A 4 11.08 -33.41 4.86
N LEU A 5 11.56 -33.48 3.61
CA LEU A 5 12.16 -34.69 3.06
C LEU A 5 13.67 -34.81 3.31
N ASN A 6 14.36 -33.74 3.72
CA ASN A 6 15.83 -33.69 3.67
C ASN A 6 16.56 -33.65 5.02
N SER A 7 15.94 -33.31 6.16
CA SER A 7 16.55 -33.46 7.50
C SER A 7 15.56 -33.04 8.60
N PRO A 8 15.56 -33.66 9.81
CA PRO A 8 14.83 -33.16 10.97
C PRO A 8 15.60 -32.04 11.68
N GLU A 9 16.16 -31.09 10.95
CA GLU A 9 16.50 -29.80 11.55
C GLU A 9 15.23 -28.99 11.54
N CYS A 10 14.60 -28.93 12.71
CA CYS A 10 13.52 -28.00 13.01
C CYS A 10 14.10 -26.60 12.78
N ALA A 11 13.99 -26.09 11.56
CA ALA A 11 14.29 -24.70 11.22
C ALA A 11 13.20 -23.81 11.80
N SER A 12 13.05 -23.86 13.13
CA SER A 12 12.40 -22.84 13.93
C SER A 12 13.41 -21.71 14.08
N THR A 13 13.58 -20.96 13.00
CA THR A 13 14.35 -19.71 12.97
C THR A 13 13.39 -18.68 12.42
N GLU A 14 13.00 -17.58 13.07
CA GLU A 14 13.18 -17.09 14.45
C GLU A 14 12.15 -15.96 14.69
N GLU A 15 11.12 -15.82 13.84
CA GLU A 15 10.17 -14.70 13.89
C GLU A 15 8.73 -15.22 13.85
N GLU A 16 7.93 -14.79 14.84
CA GLU A 16 6.50 -15.06 14.88
C GLU A 16 5.81 -14.49 13.63
N PRO A 17 4.99 -15.28 12.91
CA PRO A 17 4.28 -14.78 11.75
C PRO A 17 3.43 -13.56 12.10
N TRP A 18 3.50 -12.52 11.26
CA TRP A 18 2.88 -11.21 11.55
C TRP A 18 1.37 -11.28 11.82
N TYR A 19 0.67 -12.28 11.27
CA TYR A 19 -0.78 -12.45 11.41
C TYR A 19 -1.22 -12.95 12.79
N TYR A 20 -0.28 -13.35 13.66
CA TYR A 20 -0.56 -13.60 15.09
C TYR A 20 -0.56 -12.33 15.94
N SER A 21 -0.05 -11.21 15.42
CA SER A 21 0.02 -9.96 16.16
C SER A 21 -1.29 -9.17 16.06
N ASP A 22 -2.00 -9.05 17.19
CA ASP A 22 -3.23 -8.25 17.27
C ASP A 22 -3.00 -6.78 16.89
N ASP A 23 -1.84 -6.20 17.23
CA ASP A 23 -1.46 -4.83 16.84
C ASP A 23 -1.39 -4.65 15.32
N VAL A 24 -0.86 -5.65 14.60
CA VAL A 24 -0.81 -5.64 13.13
C VAL A 24 -2.22 -5.72 12.56
N LEU A 25 -3.07 -6.61 13.11
CA LEU A 25 -4.45 -6.76 12.67
C LEU A 25 -5.30 -5.50 12.93
N GLU A 26 -5.10 -4.85 14.07
CA GLU A 26 -5.79 -3.60 14.43
C GLU A 26 -5.39 -2.47 13.48
N LYS A 27 -4.09 -2.30 13.20
CA LYS A 27 -3.61 -1.31 12.23
C LYS A 27 -4.16 -1.54 10.83
N MET A 28 -4.31 -2.80 10.40
CA MET A 28 -4.94 -3.12 9.11
C MET A 28 -6.41 -2.68 9.07
N ARG A 29 -7.17 -2.95 10.15
CA ARG A 29 -8.58 -2.51 10.25
C ARG A 29 -8.69 -0.99 10.23
N GLN A 30 -7.81 -0.29 10.95
CA GLN A 30 -7.78 1.18 10.96
C GLN A 30 -7.54 1.75 9.54
N LYS A 31 -6.59 1.19 8.77
CA LYS A 31 -6.32 1.61 7.39
C LYS A 31 -7.55 1.46 6.47
N VAL A 32 -8.40 0.45 6.70
CA VAL A 32 -9.65 0.26 5.93
C VAL A 32 -10.68 1.33 6.30
N GLU A 33 -10.88 1.59 7.58
CA GLU A 33 -11.80 2.66 8.03
C GLU A 33 -11.39 4.04 7.49
N ASP A 34 -10.10 4.29 7.48
CA ASP A 34 -9.48 5.51 6.96
C ASP A 34 -9.74 5.68 5.46
N CYS A 35 -9.74 4.58 4.70
CA CYS A 35 -10.14 4.59 3.28
C CYS A 35 -11.63 4.86 3.08
N MET A 36 -12.50 4.30 3.93
CA MET A 36 -13.94 4.53 3.84
C MET A 36 -14.33 6.00 4.10
N LYS A 37 -13.50 6.74 4.84
CA LYS A 37 -13.68 8.17 5.11
C LYS A 37 -13.19 9.07 3.98
N ALA A 38 -12.48 8.54 2.98
CA ALA A 38 -11.95 9.33 1.87
C ALA A 38 -13.04 9.64 0.82
N SER A 39 -12.88 10.78 0.13
CA SER A 39 -13.94 11.52 -0.56
C SER A 39 -14.42 10.95 -1.90
N VAL A 40 -15.56 11.48 -2.35
CA VAL A 40 -16.16 11.32 -3.68
C VAL A 40 -15.15 11.68 -4.77
N ASN A 41 -14.91 10.76 -5.73
CA ASN A 41 -13.92 10.78 -6.82
C ASN A 41 -12.61 9.99 -6.57
N THR A 42 -12.60 9.07 -5.61
CA THR A 42 -11.52 8.11 -5.43
C THR A 42 -11.95 6.71 -5.86
N CYS A 43 -11.01 5.93 -6.41
CA CYS A 43 -11.20 4.51 -6.72
C CYS A 43 -10.34 3.71 -5.75
N PHE A 44 -10.93 2.75 -5.06
CA PHE A 44 -10.23 1.86 -4.14
C PHE A 44 -9.98 0.51 -4.80
N LEU A 45 -8.73 0.06 -4.76
CA LEU A 45 -8.30 -1.25 -5.26
C LEU A 45 -7.64 -2.02 -4.12
N ILE A 46 -7.87 -3.33 -4.07
CA ILE A 46 -7.27 -4.24 -3.09
C ILE A 46 -6.41 -5.23 -3.86
N ALA A 47 -5.16 -5.37 -3.45
CA ALA A 47 -4.22 -6.33 -4.01
C ALA A 47 -3.33 -6.91 -2.90
N ALA A 48 -3.01 -8.20 -2.99
CA ALA A 48 -2.00 -8.83 -2.17
C ALA A 48 -0.67 -8.76 -2.90
N ILE A 49 0.20 -7.84 -2.49
CA ILE A 49 1.54 -7.65 -3.04
C ILE A 49 2.53 -7.81 -1.90
N GLU A 50 3.53 -8.67 -2.06
CA GLU A 50 4.56 -8.85 -1.05
C GLU A 50 5.34 -7.54 -0.85
N ASN A 51 5.39 -7.05 0.39
CA ASN A 51 6.14 -5.86 0.74
C ASN A 51 6.94 -6.10 2.04
N LYS A 52 8.27 -6.12 1.92
CA LYS A 52 9.17 -6.36 3.06
C LYS A 52 9.29 -5.17 4.02
N LYS A 53 8.83 -3.98 3.61
CA LYS A 53 8.90 -2.74 4.40
C LYS A 53 7.76 -2.62 5.41
N PHE A 54 6.58 -3.16 5.10
CA PHE A 54 5.37 -3.00 5.90
C PHE A 54 4.78 -4.35 6.27
N LYS A 55 4.60 -4.61 7.57
CA LYS A 55 3.91 -5.81 8.06
C LYS A 55 2.39 -5.62 7.92
N GLY A 56 1.68 -6.67 7.53
CA GLY A 56 0.23 -6.64 7.35
C GLY A 56 -0.19 -5.98 6.03
N ALA A 57 -0.71 -4.74 6.10
CA ALA A 57 -1.19 -4.01 4.91
C ALA A 57 -0.72 -2.56 4.89
N THR A 58 -0.69 -2.00 3.68
CA THR A 58 -0.43 -0.58 3.46
C THR A 58 -1.34 0.01 2.38
N LEU A 59 -1.39 1.33 2.30
CA LEU A 59 -2.21 2.07 1.35
C LEU A 59 -1.32 2.70 0.29
N TYR A 60 -1.40 2.18 -0.93
CA TYR A 60 -0.74 2.75 -2.09
C TYR A 60 -1.62 3.85 -2.71
N PHE A 61 -1.06 5.04 -2.88
CA PHE A 61 -1.76 6.15 -3.54
C PHE A 61 -1.20 6.35 -4.95
N TYR A 62 -2.09 6.24 -5.93
CA TYR A 62 -1.78 6.48 -7.33
C TYR A 62 -2.54 7.72 -7.82
N LEU A 63 -1.84 8.59 -8.54
CA LEU A 63 -2.43 9.74 -9.22
C LEU A 63 -2.09 9.64 -10.71
N TYR A 64 -3.10 9.66 -11.57
CA TYR A 64 -2.96 9.45 -13.03
C TYR A 64 -2.15 8.20 -13.42
N GLY A 65 -2.28 7.12 -12.64
CA GLY A 65 -1.55 5.87 -12.88
C GLY A 65 -0.10 5.86 -12.39
N ILE A 66 0.37 6.93 -11.75
CA ILE A 66 1.73 7.04 -11.21
C ILE A 66 1.67 6.88 -9.70
N LEU A 67 2.50 5.98 -9.15
CA LEU A 67 2.63 5.78 -7.71
C LEU A 67 3.21 7.04 -7.05
N GLN A 68 2.49 7.58 -6.07
CA GLN A 68 2.91 8.77 -5.31
C GLN A 68 3.47 8.38 -3.93
N THR A 69 2.82 7.46 -3.22
CA THR A 69 3.29 6.97 -1.91
C THR A 69 2.84 5.53 -1.65
N GLU A 70 3.66 4.79 -0.91
CA GLU A 70 3.41 3.41 -0.47
C GLU A 70 2.79 3.34 0.95
N ASP A 71 2.75 4.44 1.72
CA ASP A 71 2.15 4.51 3.06
C ASP A 71 1.27 5.75 3.19
N PHE A 72 0.18 5.79 2.43
CA PHE A 72 -0.78 6.87 2.46
C PHE A 72 -1.52 6.93 3.81
N LYS A 73 -1.72 8.15 4.34
CA LYS A 73 -2.47 8.43 5.57
C LYS A 73 -3.50 9.55 5.31
N PRO A 74 -4.81 9.24 5.23
CA PRO A 74 -5.84 10.28 5.12
C PRO A 74 -5.95 11.09 6.43
N PRO A 75 -6.51 12.32 6.40
CA PRO A 75 -7.14 13.00 5.26
C PRO A 75 -6.14 13.81 4.42
N PHE A 76 -4.83 13.52 4.51
CA PHE A 76 -3.77 14.33 3.93
C PHE A 76 -3.78 14.29 2.40
N MET A 77 -4.70 15.03 1.80
CA MET A 77 -4.64 15.48 0.41
C MET A 77 -4.36 16.99 0.43
N GLU A 78 -3.16 17.40 0.84
CA GLU A 78 -2.59 18.61 0.27
C GLU A 78 -2.18 18.27 -1.17
N VAL A 79 -3.18 18.19 -2.06
CA VAL A 79 -2.91 18.27 -3.50
C VAL A 79 -2.28 19.63 -3.69
N LYS A 80 -0.94 19.67 -3.81
CA LYS A 80 -0.26 20.87 -4.26
C LYS A 80 -0.70 21.08 -5.70
N THR A 81 -1.69 21.95 -5.87
CA THR A 81 -2.28 22.37 -7.15
C THR A 81 -1.25 22.83 -8.20
N GLY A 82 0.02 23.02 -7.80
CA GLY A 82 1.16 23.25 -8.70
C GLY A 82 1.52 22.07 -9.61
N ASP A 83 1.46 20.82 -9.12
CA ASP A 83 1.88 19.63 -9.89
C ASP A 83 0.82 19.16 -10.91
N LEU A 84 -0.44 19.55 -10.71
CA LEU A 84 -1.51 19.26 -11.66
C LEU A 84 -1.40 20.12 -12.94
N LYS A 85 -0.85 21.33 -12.83
CA LYS A 85 -0.66 22.22 -13.98
C LYS A 85 0.47 21.74 -14.88
N SER A 86 1.61 21.35 -14.30
CA SER A 86 2.77 20.85 -15.05
C SER A 86 2.46 19.60 -15.86
N LEU A 87 1.70 18.64 -15.32
CA LEU A 87 1.29 17.44 -16.06
C LEU A 87 0.24 17.72 -17.16
N SER A 88 -0.62 18.73 -16.96
CA SER A 88 -1.59 19.15 -17.99
C SER A 88 -0.93 19.85 -19.17
N GLU A 89 0.19 20.55 -18.95
CA GLU A 89 0.97 21.22 -20.00
C GLU A 89 1.79 20.22 -20.83
N VAL A 90 2.39 19.21 -20.20
CA VAL A 90 3.13 18.14 -20.91
C VAL A 90 2.24 17.36 -21.89
N LYS A 91 0.96 17.13 -21.55
CA LYS A 91 0.01 16.48 -22.47
C LYS A 91 -0.39 17.31 -23.69
N LYS A 92 -0.25 18.64 -23.67
CA LYS A 92 -0.58 19.50 -24.82
C LYS A 92 0.48 19.47 -25.93
N HIS A 93 1.70 19.02 -25.62
CA HIS A 93 2.83 19.06 -26.56
C HIS A 93 3.14 17.71 -27.23
N THR A 94 2.55 16.62 -26.75
CA THR A 94 2.80 15.25 -27.25
C THR A 94 1.60 14.68 -28.00
N GLY A 95 0.91 15.55 -28.76
CA GLY A 95 -0.20 15.19 -29.62
C GLY A 95 -0.05 15.90 -30.96
N LYS A 96 0.84 15.40 -31.80
CA LYS A 96 0.89 15.72 -33.22
C LYS A 96 1.23 14.47 -34.01
#